data_AF-A0A920HT68-F1
#
_entry.id   AF-A0A920HT68-F1
#
_cell.length_a   1.000
_cell.length_b   1.000
_cell.length_c   1.000
_cell.angle_alpha   90.00
_cell.angle_beta   90.00
_cell.angle_gamma   90.00
#
_symmetry.space_group_name_H-M   'P 1'
#
loop_
_entity.id
_entity.type
_entity.pdbx_description
1 polymer ?
#
loop_
_entity_poly.entity_id
_entity_poly.type
_entity_poly.pdbx_seq_one_letter_code
_entity_poly.pdbx_strand_id
1 'polypeptide(L)'
;MRRALLEADVALEVVKDFLAKVREKAIGEEVIKSVSPGQTVIKIVNDQLTELLGSENVELNLRSGAPSIIMMVGLQGSGKTTTSAKLEII
;
A
#
# COMPACT_ATOMS: atom_id res chain seq x y z
N MET A 1 7.63 14.56 -2.23
CA MET A 1 6.61 13.52 -2.53
C MET A 1 6.70 13.00 -3.96
N ARG A 2 6.32 13.77 -5.01
CA ARG A 2 6.39 13.28 -6.41
C ARG A 2 7.74 12.66 -6.77
N ARG A 3 8.82 13.42 -6.54
CA ARG A 3 10.19 12.95 -6.82
C ARG A 3 10.53 11.67 -6.04
N ALA A 4 10.23 11.65 -4.75
CA ALA A 4 10.47 10.49 -3.89
C ALA A 4 9.71 9.23 -4.37
N LEU A 5 8.47 9.36 -4.84
CA LEU A 5 7.70 8.24 -5.38
C LEU A 5 8.28 7.73 -6.71
N LEU A 6 8.74 8.63 -7.57
CA LEU A 6 9.38 8.25 -8.84
C LEU A 6 10.76 7.61 -8.62
N GLU A 7 11.53 8.09 -7.65
CA GLU A 7 12.81 7.50 -7.24
C GLU A 7 12.63 6.12 -6.57
N ALA A 8 11.43 5.82 -6.08
CA ALA A 8 11.06 4.52 -5.53
C ALA A 8 10.46 3.54 -6.57
N ASP A 9 10.69 3.80 -7.87
CA ASP A 9 10.19 3.00 -8.99
C ASP A 9 8.66 2.83 -9.06
N VAL A 10 7.90 3.78 -8.50
CA VAL A 10 6.44 3.79 -8.63
C VAL A 10 6.03 4.28 -10.02
N ALA A 11 5.10 3.56 -10.66
CA ALA A 11 4.58 3.90 -11.98
C ALA A 11 4.02 5.34 -12.02
N LEU A 12 4.34 6.08 -13.09
CA LEU A 12 3.98 7.49 -13.23
C LEU A 12 2.47 7.75 -13.12
N GLU A 13 1.65 6.84 -13.66
CA GLU A 13 0.18 6.93 -13.59
C GLU A 13 -0.29 6.87 -12.13
N VAL A 14 0.19 5.89 -11.37
CA VAL A 14 -0.11 5.75 -9.93
C VAL A 14 0.32 6.99 -9.15
N VAL A 15 1.49 7.56 -9.46
CA VAL A 15 1.97 8.79 -8.80
C VAL A 15 1.05 9.98 -9.09
N LYS A 16 0.57 10.13 -10.33
CA LYS A 16 -0.35 11.22 -10.71
C LYS A 16 -1.67 11.10 -9.96
N ASP A 17 -2.25 9.90 -9.95
CA ASP A 17 -3.53 9.64 -9.30
C ASP A 17 -3.44 9.83 -7.79
N PHE A 18 -2.36 9.34 -7.17
CA PHE A 18 -2.09 9.54 -5.74
C PHE A 18 -2.02 11.03 -5.38
N LEU A 19 -1.26 11.82 -6.15
CA LEU A 19 -1.11 13.26 -5.89
C LEU A 19 -2.42 14.03 -6.11
N ALA A 20 -3.26 13.60 -7.06
CA ALA A 20 -4.57 14.20 -7.29
C ALA A 20 -5.48 14.00 -6.05
N LYS A 21 -5.56 12.77 -5.54
CA LYS A 21 -6.34 12.44 -4.33
C LYS A 21 -5.85 13.18 -3.08
N VAL A 22 -4.52 13.26 -2.88
CA VAL A 22 -3.94 14.02 -1.75
C VAL A 22 -4.31 15.50 -1.84
N ARG A 23 -4.27 16.10 -3.04
CA ARG A 23 -4.64 17.50 -3.24
C ARG A 23 -6.12 17.76 -2.98
N GLU A 24 -6.99 16.88 -3.44
CA GLU A 24 -8.43 16.98 -3.22
C GLU A 24 -8.76 16.98 -1.71
N LYS A 25 -8.20 16.01 -0.96
CA LYS A 25 -8.36 15.93 0.49
C LYS A 25 -7.76 17.15 1.21
N ALA A 26 -6.59 17.61 0.80
CA ALA A 26 -5.92 18.77 1.42
C ALA A 26 -6.65 20.10 1.21
N ILE A 27 -7.47 20.24 0.17
CA ILE A 27 -8.29 21.44 -0.07
C ILE A 27 -9.62 21.35 0.71
N GLY A 28 -10.19 20.16 0.84
CA GLY A 28 -11.50 19.93 1.46
C GLY A 28 -11.51 19.78 2.98
N GLU A 29 -10.36 19.53 3.62
CA GLU A 29 -10.30 19.26 5.06
C GLU A 29 -10.11 20.55 5.88
N GLU A 30 -11.10 20.89 6.72
CA GLU A 30 -10.96 21.99 7.67
C GLU A 30 -9.87 21.66 8.70
N VAL A 31 -8.91 22.58 8.88
CA VAL A 31 -7.86 22.43 9.88
C VAL A 31 -8.49 22.33 11.26
N ILE A 32 -8.43 21.13 11.84
CA ILE A 32 -8.90 20.90 13.22
C ILE A 32 -8.08 21.83 14.12
N LYS A 33 -8.76 22.71 14.86
CA LYS A 33 -8.14 23.81 15.63
C LYS A 33 -7.09 23.37 16.67
N SER A 34 -6.99 22.07 16.98
CA SER A 34 -6.03 21.50 17.94
C SER A 34 -4.78 20.88 17.30
N VAL A 35 -4.70 20.77 15.97
CA VAL A 35 -3.60 20.10 15.26
C VAL A 35 -2.93 21.09 14.32
N SER A 36 -1.59 21.05 14.23
CA SER A 36 -0.88 21.95 13.33
C SER A 36 -1.19 21.63 11.86
N PRO A 37 -1.20 22.64 10.96
CA PRO A 37 -1.46 22.41 9.54
C PRO A 37 -0.52 21.37 8.90
N GLY A 38 0.76 21.36 9.31
CA GLY A 38 1.73 20.37 8.83
C GLY A 38 1.40 18.93 9.24
N GLN A 39 0.91 18.72 10.46
CA GLN A 39 0.49 17.39 10.93
C GLN A 39 -0.77 16.92 10.19
N THR A 40 -1.67 17.83 9.83
CA THR A 40 -2.85 17.50 9.00
C THR A 40 -2.43 16.99 7.61
N VAL A 41 -1.46 17.67 6.97
CA VAL A 41 -0.91 17.20 5.69
C VAL A 41 -0.24 15.83 5.81
N ILE A 42 0.53 15.58 6.88
CA ILE A 42 1.17 14.28 7.12
C ILE A 42 0.11 13.18 7.24
N LYS A 43 -0.96 13.44 7.99
CA LYS A 43 -2.08 12.50 8.15
C LYS A 43 -2.74 12.19 6.81
N ILE A 44 -3.09 13.20 6.02
CA ILE A 44 -3.70 13.01 4.68
C ILE A 44 -2.84 12.10 3.81
N VAL A 45 -1.52 12.31 3.83
CA VAL A 45 -0.58 11.50 3.06
C VAL A 45 -0.53 10.06 3.57
N ASN A 46 -0.48 9.86 4.88
CA ASN A 46 -0.48 8.54 5.50
C ASN A 46 -1.78 7.77 5.21
N ASP A 47 -2.92 8.42 5.36
CA ASP A 47 -4.24 7.85 5.06
C ASP A 47 -4.32 7.45 3.59
N GLN A 48 -3.84 8.31 2.68
CA GLN A 48 -3.85 7.99 1.25
C GLN A 48 -2.89 6.86 0.87
N LEU A 49 -1.73 6.75 1.55
CA LEU A 49 -0.80 5.63 1.34
C LEU A 49 -1.40 4.32 1.83
N THR A 50 -2.09 4.34 2.96
CA THR A 50 -2.79 3.18 3.51
C THR A 50 -3.90 2.72 2.57
N GLU A 51 -4.71 3.65 2.08
CA GLU A 51 -5.75 3.36 1.07
C GLU A 51 -5.15 2.73 -0.21
N LEU A 52 -4.00 3.25 -0.67
CA LEU A 52 -3.34 2.78 -1.88
C LEU A 52 -2.73 1.37 -1.73
N LEU A 53 -2.13 1.06 -0.58
CA LEU A 53 -1.46 -0.22 -0.33
C LEU A 53 -2.41 -1.32 0.14
N GLY A 54 -3.63 -0.95 0.54
CA GLY A 54 -4.64 -1.84 1.10
C GLY A 54 -5.03 -1.39 2.50
N SER A 55 -6.31 -1.05 2.67
CA SER A 55 -6.86 -0.53 3.94
C SER A 55 -6.94 -1.59 5.04
N GLU A 56 -6.93 -2.86 4.68
CA GLU A 56 -7.10 -3.98 5.59
C GLU A 56 -6.09 -5.09 5.28
N ASN A 57 -5.71 -5.82 6.33
CA ASN A 57 -4.87 -7.00 6.20
C ASN A 57 -5.76 -8.19 5.79
N VAL A 58 -5.38 -8.88 4.72
CA VAL A 58 -6.10 -10.05 4.23
C VAL A 58 -5.30 -11.30 4.58
N GLU A 59 -5.87 -12.15 5.43
CA GLU A 59 -5.27 -13.43 5.80
C GLU A 59 -5.25 -14.43 4.62
N LEU A 60 -4.36 -15.41 4.70
CA LEU A 60 -4.32 -16.51 3.75
C LEU A 60 -5.56 -17.39 3.94
N ASN A 61 -6.36 -17.53 2.88
CA ASN A 61 -7.56 -18.37 2.90
C ASN A 61 -7.19 -19.85 2.73
N LEU A 62 -6.91 -20.52 3.85
CA LEU A 62 -6.63 -21.95 3.91
C LEU A 62 -7.90 -22.69 4.38
N ARG A 63 -8.32 -23.71 3.62
CA ARG A 63 -9.51 -24.50 3.99
C ARG A 63 -9.18 -25.39 5.20
N SER A 64 -9.95 -25.26 6.27
CA SER A 64 -9.86 -26.18 7.40
C SER A 64 -10.32 -27.59 7.00
N GLY A 65 -9.53 -28.61 7.35
CA GLY A 65 -9.90 -30.03 7.19
C GLY A 65 -9.59 -30.67 5.84
N ALA A 66 -8.98 -29.96 4.89
CA ALA A 66 -8.50 -30.53 3.62
C ALA A 66 -7.16 -29.91 3.21
N PRO A 67 -6.29 -30.64 2.48
CA PRO A 67 -5.06 -30.08 1.94
C PRO A 67 -5.37 -28.88 1.04
N SER A 68 -4.73 -27.73 1.31
CA SER A 68 -4.82 -26.54 0.47
C SER A 68 -3.64 -26.51 -0.50
N ILE A 69 -3.90 -26.26 -1.79
CA ILE A 69 -2.87 -26.18 -2.83
C ILE A 69 -2.68 -24.72 -3.21
N ILE A 70 -1.45 -24.21 -3.09
CA ILE A 70 -1.08 -22.83 -3.43
C ILE A 70 -0.12 -22.85 -4.63
N MET A 71 -0.47 -22.14 -5.71
CA MET A 71 0.38 -22.01 -6.90
C MET A 71 1.13 -20.69 -6.88
N MET A 72 2.46 -20.75 -6.92
CA MET A 72 3.33 -19.57 -6.93
C MET A 72 3.68 -19.16 -8.36
N VAL A 73 3.27 -17.96 -8.78
CA VAL A 73 3.49 -17.43 -10.13
C VAL A 73 4.08 -16.02 -10.06
N GLY A 74 4.91 -15.65 -11.04
CA GLY A 74 5.63 -14.38 -11.06
C GLY A 74 6.82 -14.40 -12.02
N LEU A 75 7.41 -13.23 -12.25
CA LEU A 75 8.55 -13.06 -13.15
C LEU A 75 9.81 -13.80 -12.68
N GLN A 76 10.75 -14.06 -13.59
CA GLN A 76 12.04 -14.66 -13.21
C GLN A 76 12.78 -13.74 -12.22
N GLY A 77 13.35 -14.33 -11.17
CA GLY A 77 13.99 -13.56 -10.10
C GLY A 77 13.04 -12.85 -9.12
N SER A 78 11.71 -13.00 -9.24
CA SER A 78 10.74 -12.34 -8.33
C SER A 78 10.65 -12.96 -6.92
N GLY A 79 11.55 -13.89 -6.58
CA GLY A 79 11.62 -14.50 -5.24
C GLY A 79 10.65 -15.67 -4.98
N LYS A 80 9.98 -16.24 -5.99
CA LYS A 80 8.98 -17.34 -5.81
C LYS A 80 9.45 -18.46 -4.88
N THR A 81 10.62 -19.06 -5.13
CA THR A 81 11.16 -20.18 -4.34
C THR A 81 11.42 -19.78 -2.89
N THR A 82 12.01 -18.61 -2.67
CA THR A 82 12.30 -18.08 -1.32
C THR A 82 11.02 -17.78 -0.56
N THR A 83 10.02 -17.22 -1.23
CA THR A 83 8.71 -16.96 -0.62
C THR A 83 8.00 -18.26 -0.26
N SER A 84 8.05 -19.29 -1.12
CA SER A 84 7.50 -20.62 -0.79
C SER A 84 8.12 -21.21 0.47
N ALA A 85 9.45 -21.13 0.60
CA ALA A 85 10.15 -21.63 1.78
C ALA A 85 9.78 -20.86 3.06
N LYS A 86 9.51 -19.55 2.96
CA LYS A 86 9.03 -18.75 4.10
C LYS A 86 7.58 -19.09 4.47
N LEU A 87 6.73 -19.38 3.48
CA LEU A 87 5.33 -19.76 3.70
C LEU A 87 5.21 -21.12 4.41
N GLU A 88 6.16 -22.03 4.26
CA GLU A 88 6.20 -23.31 5.01
C GLU A 88 6.28 -23.09 6.53
N ILE A 89 6.90 -21.99 6.96
CA ILE A 89 7.10 -21.68 8.39
C ILE A 89 5.81 -21.12 9.04
N ILE A 90 4.84 -20.68 8.22
CA ILE A 90 3.57 -20.10 8.65
C ILE A 90 2.53 -21.21 8.76
#